data_AF-A0AAV0H231-F1
#
_entry.id   AF-A0AAV0H231-F1
#
_cell.length_a   1.000
_cell.length_b   1.000
_cell.length_c   1.000
_cell.angle_alpha   90.00
_cell.angle_beta   90.00
_cell.angle_gamma   90.00
#
_symmetry.space_group_name_H-M   'P 1'
#
loop_
_entity.id
_entity.type
_entity.pdbx_description
1 polymer ?
#
loop_
_entity_poly.entity_id
_entity_poly.type
_entity_poly.pdbx_seq_one_letter_code
_entity_poly.pdbx_strand_id
1 'polypeptide(L)'
;NEQVPLSSVTSIIDGLKKLYLQKLKPLEVAYRFNDFVSPLLTNSDFDAKPMVMLLGQYSTGKTTFIKHLLKSSYPGAHIGPEPTTDRFVVVMSGPDERSIPGNTVAVQADMPYSGLTTFGTAFLSKFECSQMPHPLLEHITFVDSPGVLSGEKQRIHRSYDFTGVTSWFAAKCDLILLLFDPHKLDVSDEFKRVISSLRGHDDKIRVVLNKADQVDTQQLMRVYGALMWSLGKVLNTPEVMRVYIGSFNDKPVSENAVGPLGKELFEKEQSDLLSDLKDIPKKACDRRVSTFSVFFSEVLKHDLVLEYFIIAVQTTCLHPRPLSSI
;
A
#
# COMPACT_ATOMS: atom_id res chain seq x y z
N ASN A 1 36.66 5.00 -7.95
CA ASN A 1 35.75 6.13 -7.64
C ASN A 1 35.37 6.88 -8.91
N GLU A 2 34.48 6.32 -9.73
CA GLU A 2 33.77 7.13 -10.74
C GLU A 2 32.48 7.62 -10.10
N GLN A 3 32.44 8.91 -9.75
CA GLN A 3 31.19 9.59 -9.42
C GLN A 3 30.34 9.66 -10.68
N VAL A 4 29.06 9.29 -10.58
CA VAL A 4 28.11 9.43 -11.70
C VAL A 4 28.05 10.91 -12.09
N PRO A 5 28.37 11.30 -13.34
CA PRO A 5 28.33 12.70 -13.73
C PRO A 5 26.92 13.26 -13.59
N LEU A 6 26.79 14.35 -12.82
CA LEU A 6 25.53 15.08 -12.60
C LEU A 6 24.85 15.52 -13.92
N SER A 7 25.63 15.70 -15.00
CA SER A 7 25.15 16.05 -16.34
C SER A 7 24.37 14.95 -17.07
N SER A 8 24.30 13.73 -16.51
CA SER A 8 23.64 12.60 -17.16
C SER A 8 22.28 12.22 -16.57
N VAL A 9 21.81 12.89 -15.52
CA VAL A 9 20.62 12.49 -14.76
C VAL A 9 19.48 13.48 -15.02
N THR A 10 18.36 12.99 -15.57
CA THR A 10 17.17 13.78 -15.93
C THR A 10 16.18 13.95 -14.77
N SER A 11 16.21 13.07 -13.76
CA SER A 11 15.37 13.14 -12.57
C SER A 11 16.00 12.39 -11.38
N ILE A 12 15.49 12.62 -10.15
CA ILE A 12 15.94 11.86 -8.96
C ILE A 12 15.76 10.35 -9.18
N ILE A 13 14.65 9.94 -9.78
CA ILE A 13 14.34 8.53 -10.07
C ILE A 13 15.37 7.94 -11.04
N ASP A 14 15.73 8.67 -12.11
CA ASP A 14 16.77 8.23 -13.04
C ASP A 14 18.13 8.09 -12.36
N GLY A 15 18.42 8.99 -11.41
CA GLY A 15 19.63 8.94 -10.58
C GLY A 15 19.68 7.68 -9.72
N LEU A 16 18.59 7.38 -8.99
CA LEU A 16 18.48 6.17 -8.17
C LEU A 16 18.58 4.90 -9.03
N LYS A 17 17.91 4.87 -10.20
CA LYS A 17 17.94 3.76 -11.14
C LYS A 17 19.35 3.49 -11.67
N LYS A 18 20.07 4.54 -12.08
CA LYS A 18 21.47 4.43 -12.52
C LYS A 18 22.37 3.93 -11.38
N LEU A 19 22.20 4.48 -10.19
CA LEU A 19 22.98 4.10 -9.01
C LEU A 19 22.77 2.62 -8.65
N TYR A 20 21.51 2.16 -8.67
CA TYR A 20 21.16 0.75 -8.47
C TYR A 20 21.85 -0.15 -9.49
N LEU A 21 21.67 0.13 -10.78
CA LEU A 21 22.21 -0.72 -11.86
C LEU A 21 23.75 -0.78 -11.85
N GLN A 22 24.42 0.33 -11.51
CA GLN A 22 25.87 0.42 -11.56
C GLN A 22 26.56 -0.09 -10.28
N LYS A 23 25.93 0.05 -9.12
CA LYS A 23 26.58 -0.20 -7.82
C LYS A 23 25.97 -1.37 -7.05
N LEU A 24 24.64 -1.45 -6.95
CA LEU A 24 23.97 -2.46 -6.11
C LEU A 24 23.69 -3.76 -6.86
N LYS A 25 23.13 -3.68 -8.07
CA LYS A 25 22.74 -4.88 -8.83
C LYS A 25 23.90 -5.87 -9.04
N PRO A 26 25.14 -5.46 -9.32
CA PRO A 26 26.26 -6.39 -9.41
C PRO A 26 26.54 -7.13 -8.09
N LEU A 27 26.39 -6.45 -6.96
CA LEU A 27 26.58 -7.02 -5.62
C LEU A 27 25.47 -8.03 -5.28
N GLU A 28 24.21 -7.66 -5.52
CA GLU A 28 23.07 -8.55 -5.28
C GLU A 28 23.19 -9.87 -6.06
N VAL A 29 23.66 -9.80 -7.31
CA VAL A 29 23.88 -10.99 -8.15
C VAL A 29 25.09 -11.79 -7.68
N ALA A 30 26.19 -11.13 -7.31
CA ALA A 30 27.41 -11.80 -6.86
C ALA A 30 27.18 -12.60 -5.56
N TYR A 31 26.43 -12.04 -4.62
CA TYR A 31 26.17 -12.64 -3.32
C TYR A 31 24.78 -13.29 -3.20
N ARG A 32 24.01 -13.35 -4.31
CA ARG A 32 22.67 -13.98 -4.37
C ARG A 32 21.68 -13.41 -3.36
N PHE A 33 21.70 -12.09 -3.16
CA PHE A 33 20.77 -11.40 -2.26
C PHE A 33 19.29 -11.74 -2.55
N ASN A 34 18.97 -11.98 -3.83
CA ASN A 34 17.65 -12.35 -4.29
C ASN A 34 17.14 -13.71 -3.77
N ASP A 35 18.04 -14.60 -3.35
CA ASP A 35 17.69 -15.91 -2.81
C ASP A 35 17.37 -15.83 -1.30
N PHE A 36 17.81 -14.77 -0.61
CA PHE A 36 17.73 -14.64 0.84
C PHE A 36 16.75 -13.57 1.32
N VAL A 37 16.74 -12.40 0.66
CA VAL A 37 16.09 -11.20 1.22
C VAL A 37 14.99 -10.69 0.30
N SER A 38 15.31 -10.27 -0.92
CA SER A 38 14.31 -9.71 -1.83
C SER A 38 14.66 -9.88 -3.31
N PRO A 39 13.67 -10.07 -4.20
CA PRO A 39 13.90 -10.08 -5.64
C PRO A 39 14.60 -8.81 -6.15
N LEU A 40 15.30 -8.94 -7.28
CA LEU A 40 15.94 -7.80 -7.95
C LEU A 40 14.88 -6.74 -8.34
N LEU A 41 15.18 -5.47 -8.06
CA LEU A 41 14.35 -4.35 -8.50
C LEU A 41 14.35 -4.26 -10.02
N THR A 42 13.15 -4.04 -10.58
CA THR A 42 12.93 -3.86 -12.01
C THR A 42 12.75 -2.38 -12.36
N ASN A 43 12.86 -2.04 -13.65
CA ASN A 43 12.64 -0.66 -14.10
C ASN A 43 11.24 -0.16 -13.71
N SER A 44 10.21 -1.01 -13.79
CA SER A 44 8.84 -0.65 -13.44
C SER A 44 8.67 -0.38 -11.94
N ASP A 45 9.51 -0.92 -11.06
CA ASP A 45 9.50 -0.54 -9.64
C ASP A 45 9.98 0.89 -9.40
N PHE A 46 10.96 1.37 -10.19
CA PHE A 46 11.42 2.77 -10.13
C PHE A 46 10.45 3.74 -10.79
N ASP A 47 9.89 3.33 -11.94
CA ASP A 47 9.01 4.15 -12.76
C ASP A 47 7.55 4.13 -12.27
N ALA A 48 7.23 3.27 -11.30
CA ALA A 48 5.90 3.17 -10.69
C ALA A 48 5.44 4.54 -10.17
N LYS A 49 4.15 4.84 -10.32
CA LYS A 49 3.56 6.02 -9.70
C LYS A 49 3.28 5.75 -8.21
N PRO A 50 3.21 6.80 -7.38
CA PRO A 50 2.79 6.66 -6.00
C PRO A 50 1.44 5.94 -5.88
N MET A 51 1.34 5.03 -4.92
CA MET A 51 0.15 4.19 -4.74
C MET A 51 -0.61 4.52 -3.46
N VAL A 52 -1.94 4.64 -3.58
CA VAL A 52 -2.87 4.86 -2.47
C VAL A 52 -3.79 3.66 -2.33
N MET A 53 -3.62 2.89 -1.26
CA MET A 53 -4.47 1.73 -1.00
C MET A 53 -5.61 2.09 -0.06
N LEU A 54 -6.82 1.67 -0.42
CA LEU A 54 -8.01 1.80 0.41
C LEU A 54 -8.30 0.45 1.06
N LEU A 55 -8.33 0.43 2.40
CA LEU A 55 -8.68 -0.74 3.20
C LEU A 55 -9.85 -0.40 4.11
N GLY A 56 -10.69 -1.39 4.39
CA GLY A 56 -11.85 -1.20 5.25
C GLY A 56 -12.85 -2.33 5.11
N GLN A 57 -13.76 -2.42 6.06
CA GLN A 57 -14.80 -3.45 6.05
C GLN A 57 -15.77 -3.30 4.88
N TYR A 58 -16.67 -4.27 4.78
CA TYR A 58 -17.73 -4.24 3.80
C TYR A 58 -18.60 -2.99 3.93
N SER A 59 -19.00 -2.39 2.80
CA SER A 59 -19.87 -1.21 2.74
C SER A 59 -19.32 0.10 3.35
N THR A 60 -18.03 0.19 3.71
CA THR A 60 -17.43 1.45 4.22
C THR A 60 -17.26 2.55 3.16
N GLY A 61 -17.49 2.22 1.89
CA GLY A 61 -17.50 3.19 0.79
C GLY A 61 -16.17 3.40 0.07
N LYS A 62 -15.27 2.40 0.04
CA LYS A 62 -13.97 2.46 -0.67
C LYS A 62 -14.11 2.80 -2.16
N THR A 63 -14.84 1.98 -2.91
CA THR A 63 -15.16 2.21 -4.34
C THR A 63 -15.84 3.57 -4.56
N THR A 64 -16.78 3.95 -3.67
CA THR A 64 -17.46 5.25 -3.73
C THR A 64 -16.50 6.41 -3.47
N PHE A 65 -15.55 6.24 -2.56
CA PHE A 65 -14.53 7.24 -2.26
C PHE A 65 -13.61 7.49 -3.46
N ILE A 66 -13.15 6.43 -4.14
CA ILE A 66 -12.36 6.55 -5.38
C ILE A 66 -13.17 7.26 -6.46
N LYS A 67 -14.43 6.84 -6.68
CA LYS A 67 -15.33 7.51 -7.61
C LYS A 67 -15.49 8.99 -7.27
N HIS A 68 -15.62 9.32 -6.00
CA HIS A 68 -15.78 10.69 -5.53
C HIS A 68 -14.53 11.55 -5.78
N LEU A 69 -13.33 10.97 -5.65
CA LEU A 69 -12.07 11.64 -5.95
C LEU A 69 -11.85 11.84 -7.45
N LEU A 70 -12.18 10.83 -8.25
CA LEU A 70 -12.08 10.89 -9.71
C LEU A 70 -13.20 11.71 -10.35
N LYS A 71 -14.30 11.98 -9.63
CA LYS A 71 -15.54 12.55 -10.18
C LYS A 71 -16.11 11.74 -11.36
N SER A 72 -15.66 10.50 -11.52
CA SER A 72 -16.04 9.57 -12.57
C SER A 72 -15.98 8.13 -12.03
N SER A 73 -16.72 7.22 -12.64
CA SER A 73 -16.55 5.79 -12.37
C SER A 73 -15.33 5.27 -13.12
N TYR A 74 -14.72 4.18 -12.64
CA TYR A 74 -13.69 3.45 -13.37
C TYR A 74 -14.24 2.11 -13.89
N PRO A 75 -13.66 1.54 -14.97
CA PRO A 75 -14.04 0.22 -15.48
C PRO A 75 -13.94 -0.87 -14.40
N GLY A 76 -14.96 -1.73 -14.30
CA GLY A 76 -15.00 -2.79 -13.28
C GLY A 76 -15.47 -2.35 -11.89
N ALA A 77 -15.77 -1.05 -11.69
CA ALA A 77 -16.35 -0.58 -10.44
C ALA A 77 -17.78 -1.11 -10.27
N HIS A 78 -18.02 -1.87 -9.19
CA HIS A 78 -19.35 -2.32 -8.78
C HIS A 78 -19.69 -1.73 -7.41
N ILE A 79 -20.70 -0.85 -7.36
CA ILE A 79 -21.19 -0.24 -6.12
C ILE A 79 -22.57 -0.84 -5.83
N GLY A 80 -22.66 -1.69 -4.80
CA GLY A 80 -23.94 -2.26 -4.36
C GLY A 80 -24.00 -2.55 -2.86
N PRO A 81 -25.22 -2.72 -2.30
CA PRO A 81 -25.42 -3.01 -0.88
C PRO A 81 -24.99 -4.43 -0.48
N GLU A 82 -24.94 -5.37 -1.42
CA GLU A 82 -24.47 -6.76 -1.24
C GLU A 82 -22.99 -6.89 -1.61
N PRO A 83 -22.21 -7.83 -1.02
CA PRO A 83 -20.78 -8.07 -1.29
C PRO A 83 -20.39 -8.06 -2.77
N THR A 84 -20.13 -6.88 -3.29
CA THR A 84 -20.00 -6.64 -4.74
C THR A 84 -18.53 -6.57 -5.17
N THR A 85 -17.66 -6.04 -4.31
CA THR A 85 -16.20 -6.02 -4.55
C THR A 85 -15.52 -7.19 -3.84
N ASP A 86 -15.34 -8.29 -4.57
CA ASP A 86 -14.55 -9.46 -4.14
C ASP A 86 -13.13 -9.49 -4.74
N ARG A 87 -12.76 -8.43 -5.46
CA ARG A 87 -11.49 -8.29 -6.20
C ARG A 87 -10.63 -7.16 -5.68
N PHE A 88 -9.31 -7.33 -5.76
CA PHE A 88 -8.39 -6.21 -5.70
C PHE A 88 -8.37 -5.53 -7.06
N VAL A 89 -8.67 -4.23 -7.09
CA VAL A 89 -8.67 -3.43 -8.32
C VAL A 89 -7.63 -2.34 -8.22
N VAL A 90 -6.62 -2.40 -9.08
CA VAL A 90 -5.67 -1.31 -9.28
C VAL A 90 -6.27 -0.36 -10.29
N VAL A 91 -6.55 0.88 -9.89
CA VAL A 91 -7.05 1.94 -10.77
C VAL A 91 -5.89 2.85 -11.15
N MET A 92 -5.49 2.81 -12.42
CA MET A 92 -4.33 3.54 -12.92
C MET A 92 -4.63 4.24 -14.24
N SER A 93 -3.74 5.17 -14.62
CA SER A 93 -3.85 5.87 -15.90
C SER A 93 -3.55 4.93 -17.06
N GLY A 94 -4.35 5.02 -18.12
CA GLY A 94 -4.11 4.38 -19.40
C GLY A 94 -4.74 5.19 -20.54
N PRO A 95 -4.43 4.86 -21.80
CA PRO A 95 -4.93 5.59 -22.96
C PRO A 95 -6.44 5.41 -23.15
N ASP A 96 -6.95 4.22 -22.82
CA ASP A 96 -8.35 3.83 -23.02
C ASP A 96 -8.96 3.31 -21.72
N GLU A 97 -10.28 3.45 -21.60
CA GLU A 97 -11.05 2.82 -20.54
C GLU A 97 -11.13 1.31 -20.75
N ARG A 98 -10.40 0.55 -19.93
CA ARG A 98 -10.39 -0.92 -20.02
C ARG A 98 -10.12 -1.58 -18.68
N SER A 99 -10.61 -2.81 -18.55
CA SER A 99 -10.28 -3.70 -17.44
C SER A 99 -9.39 -4.83 -17.94
N ILE A 100 -8.26 -5.04 -17.26
CA ILE A 100 -7.25 -6.05 -17.58
C ILE A 100 -7.24 -7.11 -16.47
N PRO A 101 -7.45 -8.40 -16.80
CA PRO A 101 -7.41 -9.48 -15.82
C PRO A 101 -6.04 -9.64 -15.15
N GLY A 102 -6.02 -9.99 -13.85
CA GLY A 102 -4.81 -10.10 -13.05
C GLY A 102 -3.75 -11.06 -13.60
N ASN A 103 -4.16 -12.16 -14.22
CA ASN A 103 -3.24 -13.10 -14.88
C ASN A 103 -2.38 -12.42 -15.97
N THR A 104 -2.98 -11.47 -16.71
CA THR A 104 -2.31 -10.71 -17.76
C THR A 104 -1.43 -9.62 -17.16
N VAL A 105 -1.94 -8.93 -16.14
CA VAL A 105 -1.22 -7.85 -15.44
C VAL A 105 0.06 -8.37 -14.79
N ALA A 106 0.04 -9.58 -14.23
CA ALA A 106 1.17 -10.14 -13.51
C ALA A 106 2.33 -10.61 -14.42
N VAL A 107 2.13 -10.71 -15.74
CA VAL A 107 3.19 -11.09 -16.70
C VAL A 107 3.67 -9.90 -17.55
N GLN A 108 3.03 -8.75 -17.42
CA GLN A 108 3.42 -7.52 -18.13
C GLN A 108 4.66 -6.90 -17.49
N ALA A 109 5.77 -6.89 -18.24
CA ALA A 109 7.06 -6.41 -17.76
C ALA A 109 7.09 -4.89 -17.48
N ASP A 110 6.20 -4.13 -18.12
CA ASP A 110 5.99 -2.71 -17.93
C ASP A 110 5.21 -2.37 -16.65
N MET A 111 4.66 -3.37 -15.95
CA MET A 111 3.87 -3.16 -14.73
C MET A 111 4.56 -3.70 -13.47
N PRO A 112 4.46 -3.00 -12.32
CA PRO A 112 5.16 -3.37 -11.08
C PRO A 112 4.45 -4.49 -10.28
N TYR A 113 3.67 -5.34 -10.95
CA TYR A 113 2.76 -6.33 -10.34
C TYR A 113 3.19 -7.79 -10.53
N SER A 114 4.36 -8.03 -11.14
CA SER A 114 4.87 -9.38 -11.38
C SER A 114 5.06 -10.20 -10.10
N GLY A 115 5.40 -9.55 -8.98
CA GLY A 115 5.52 -10.18 -7.67
C GLY A 115 4.22 -10.82 -7.16
N LEU A 116 3.05 -10.42 -7.67
CA LEU A 116 1.76 -10.99 -7.28
C LEU A 116 1.55 -12.43 -7.79
N THR A 117 2.36 -12.88 -8.75
CA THR A 117 2.35 -14.28 -9.22
C THR A 117 2.58 -15.29 -8.10
N THR A 118 3.30 -14.89 -7.04
CA THR A 118 3.57 -15.72 -5.86
C THR A 118 2.32 -16.14 -5.08
N PHE A 119 1.23 -15.37 -5.17
CA PHE A 119 -0.05 -15.70 -4.54
C PHE A 119 -0.90 -16.69 -5.36
N GLY A 120 -0.42 -17.08 -6.54
CA GLY A 120 -1.02 -18.12 -7.38
C GLY A 120 -2.27 -17.68 -8.15
N THR A 121 -2.77 -18.59 -8.99
CA THR A 121 -3.88 -18.35 -9.92
C THR A 121 -5.20 -18.03 -9.20
N ALA A 122 -5.40 -18.58 -8.00
CA ALA A 122 -6.57 -18.30 -7.18
C ALA A 122 -6.71 -16.80 -6.88
N PHE A 123 -5.61 -16.16 -6.43
CA PHE A 123 -5.58 -14.72 -6.22
C PHE A 123 -5.67 -13.94 -7.53
N LEU A 124 -4.88 -14.30 -8.55
CA LEU A 124 -4.84 -13.56 -9.80
C LEU A 124 -6.20 -13.52 -10.52
N SER A 125 -7.06 -14.53 -10.32
CA SER A 125 -8.45 -14.53 -10.79
C SER A 125 -9.36 -13.49 -10.10
N LYS A 126 -8.94 -13.01 -8.92
CA LYS A 126 -9.56 -11.98 -8.09
C LYS A 126 -8.74 -10.68 -8.05
N PHE A 127 -7.81 -10.52 -8.98
CA PHE A 127 -7.03 -9.31 -9.18
C PHE A 127 -7.36 -8.72 -10.55
N GLU A 128 -7.45 -7.40 -10.60
CA GLU A 128 -7.82 -6.67 -11.82
C GLU A 128 -7.10 -5.33 -11.87
N CYS A 129 -6.71 -4.93 -13.08
CA CYS A 129 -6.20 -3.59 -13.34
C CYS A 129 -7.22 -2.83 -14.19
N SER A 130 -7.77 -1.77 -13.63
CA SER A 130 -8.65 -0.82 -14.29
C SER A 130 -7.82 0.36 -14.81
N GLN A 131 -7.84 0.56 -16.11
CA GLN A 131 -7.15 1.66 -16.77
C GLN A 131 -8.16 2.67 -17.32
N MET A 132 -7.87 3.95 -17.15
CA MET A 132 -8.64 5.02 -17.78
C MET A 132 -7.80 6.31 -17.93
N PRO A 133 -8.08 7.15 -18.94
CA PRO A 133 -7.45 8.46 -19.04
C PRO A 133 -8.05 9.39 -17.98
N HIS A 134 -7.23 9.83 -17.02
CA HIS A 134 -7.67 10.78 -16.00
C HIS A 134 -6.48 11.57 -15.43
N PRO A 135 -6.56 12.92 -15.33
CA PRO A 135 -5.44 13.76 -14.87
C PRO A 135 -4.90 13.37 -13.49
N LEU A 136 -5.77 13.00 -12.54
CA LEU A 136 -5.32 12.54 -11.22
C LEU A 136 -4.52 11.22 -11.32
N LEU A 137 -4.91 10.31 -12.21
CA LEU A 137 -4.25 9.02 -12.37
C LEU A 137 -2.90 9.13 -13.12
N GLU A 138 -2.62 10.29 -13.72
CA GLU A 138 -1.29 10.60 -14.24
C GLU A 138 -0.26 10.73 -13.12
N HIS A 139 -0.70 11.09 -11.91
CA HIS A 139 0.17 11.35 -10.77
C HIS A 139 0.11 10.29 -9.68
N ILE A 140 -1.02 9.60 -9.52
CA ILE A 140 -1.21 8.57 -8.49
C ILE A 140 -1.92 7.34 -9.04
N THR A 141 -1.78 6.21 -8.35
CA THR A 141 -2.52 4.96 -8.63
C THR A 141 -3.31 4.58 -7.38
N PHE A 142 -4.56 4.16 -7.53
CA PHE A 142 -5.37 3.69 -6.42
C PHE A 142 -5.41 2.17 -6.38
N VAL A 143 -5.48 1.61 -5.18
CA VAL A 143 -5.77 0.18 -4.96
C VAL A 143 -7.07 0.08 -4.18
N ASP A 144 -8.15 -0.33 -4.84
CA ASP A 144 -9.41 -0.67 -4.18
C ASP A 144 -9.33 -2.12 -3.68
N SER A 145 -9.35 -2.30 -2.36
CA SER A 145 -9.36 -3.64 -1.77
C SER A 145 -10.77 -4.21 -1.66
N PRO A 146 -10.93 -5.54 -1.68
CA PRO A 146 -12.14 -6.18 -1.21
C PRO A 146 -12.50 -5.72 0.22
N GLY A 147 -13.79 -5.68 0.53
CA GLY A 147 -14.25 -5.44 1.90
C GLY A 147 -13.78 -6.55 2.84
N VAL A 148 -13.20 -6.17 3.98
CA VAL A 148 -12.88 -7.14 5.03
C VAL A 148 -14.18 -7.66 5.63
N LEU A 149 -14.32 -8.98 5.69
CA LEU A 149 -15.55 -9.64 6.10
C LEU A 149 -15.60 -9.74 7.63
N SER A 150 -16.78 -9.53 8.20
CA SER A 150 -17.03 -9.70 9.63
C SER A 150 -17.51 -11.15 9.87
N GLY A 151 -16.59 -12.08 10.14
CA GLY A 151 -16.95 -13.41 10.64
C GLY A 151 -16.16 -14.57 10.04
N GLU A 152 -15.95 -15.61 10.86
CA GLU A 152 -15.08 -16.75 10.57
C GLU A 152 -15.59 -17.65 9.42
N LYS A 153 -16.93 -17.75 9.25
CA LYS A 153 -17.55 -18.57 8.18
C LYS A 153 -17.28 -18.03 6.77
N GLN A 154 -17.06 -16.72 6.62
CA GLN A 154 -16.76 -16.12 5.33
C GLN A 154 -15.26 -16.14 4.98
N ARG A 155 -14.37 -16.36 5.95
CA ARG A 155 -12.93 -16.58 5.68
C ARG A 155 -12.68 -17.84 4.87
N ILE A 156 -13.45 -18.90 5.14
CA ILE A 156 -13.34 -20.20 4.48
C ILE A 156 -13.60 -20.08 2.97
N HIS A 157 -14.26 -19.01 2.52
CA HIS A 157 -14.53 -18.76 1.10
C HIS A 157 -13.39 -18.07 0.33
N ARG A 158 -12.35 -17.54 0.98
CA ARG A 158 -11.20 -16.98 0.25
C ARG A 158 -10.19 -18.09 -0.03
N SER A 159 -9.98 -18.38 -1.30
CA SER A 159 -9.01 -19.35 -1.80
C SER A 159 -7.56 -18.82 -1.85
N TYR A 160 -7.29 -17.65 -1.26
CA TYR A 160 -5.99 -17.00 -1.28
C TYR A 160 -5.71 -16.27 0.05
N ASP A 161 -4.42 -16.02 0.31
CA ASP A 161 -3.96 -15.29 1.49
C ASP A 161 -4.22 -13.78 1.36
N PHE A 162 -5.39 -13.34 1.84
CA PHE A 162 -5.76 -11.92 1.85
C PHE A 162 -4.80 -11.05 2.65
N THR A 163 -4.31 -11.54 3.79
CA THR A 163 -3.38 -10.81 4.66
C THR A 163 -2.02 -10.63 3.99
N GLY A 164 -1.47 -11.68 3.37
CA GLY A 164 -0.22 -11.61 2.63
C GLY A 164 -0.30 -10.66 1.43
N VAL A 165 -1.39 -10.73 0.66
CA VAL A 165 -1.63 -9.78 -0.46
C VAL A 165 -1.73 -8.35 0.05
N THR A 166 -2.47 -8.12 1.13
CA THR A 166 -2.62 -6.78 1.71
C THR A 166 -1.27 -6.25 2.21
N SER A 167 -0.46 -7.08 2.86
CA SER A 167 0.90 -6.75 3.29
C SER A 167 1.81 -6.43 2.10
N TRP A 168 1.70 -7.17 1.00
CA TRP A 168 2.44 -6.90 -0.24
C TRP A 168 2.10 -5.52 -0.82
N PHE A 169 0.81 -5.19 -0.92
CA PHE A 169 0.40 -3.84 -1.36
C PHE A 169 0.82 -2.78 -0.35
N ALA A 170 0.68 -3.06 0.95
CA ALA A 170 1.11 -2.16 2.00
C ALA A 170 2.58 -1.81 1.84
N ALA A 171 3.47 -2.77 1.57
CA ALA A 171 4.89 -2.51 1.35
C ALA A 171 5.15 -1.55 0.17
N LYS A 172 4.39 -1.67 -0.92
CA LYS A 172 4.55 -0.84 -2.12
C LYS A 172 3.80 0.50 -2.10
N CYS A 173 2.77 0.65 -1.27
CA CYS A 173 1.97 1.87 -1.23
C CYS A 173 2.66 3.02 -0.50
N ASP A 174 2.33 4.25 -0.90
CA ASP A 174 2.79 5.49 -0.27
C ASP A 174 1.78 6.04 0.74
N LEU A 175 0.51 5.66 0.61
CA LEU A 175 -0.55 6.00 1.54
C LEU A 175 -1.52 4.82 1.68
N ILE A 176 -1.95 4.56 2.90
CA ILE A 176 -2.95 3.54 3.23
C ILE A 176 -4.11 4.23 3.94
N LEU A 177 -5.27 4.30 3.28
CA LEU A 177 -6.50 4.84 3.83
C LEU A 177 -7.29 3.71 4.51
N LEU A 178 -7.45 3.78 5.84
CA LEU A 178 -8.33 2.91 6.60
C LEU A 178 -9.72 3.56 6.72
N LEU A 179 -10.70 3.05 5.97
CA LEU A 179 -12.07 3.56 5.94
C LEU A 179 -12.94 2.86 6.98
N PHE A 180 -13.61 3.66 7.80
CA PHE A 180 -14.60 3.24 8.79
C PHE A 180 -15.95 3.91 8.55
N ASP A 181 -17.03 3.19 8.88
CA ASP A 181 -18.39 3.72 8.86
C ASP A 181 -18.86 3.90 10.32
N PRO A 182 -19.20 5.12 10.77
CA PRO A 182 -19.56 5.40 12.15
C PRO A 182 -20.86 4.73 12.58
N HIS A 183 -21.76 4.44 11.64
CA HIS A 183 -23.01 3.76 11.93
C HIS A 183 -22.78 2.26 12.23
N LYS A 184 -21.76 1.66 11.61
CA LYS A 184 -21.38 0.25 11.77
C LYS A 184 -19.94 0.10 12.24
N LEU A 185 -19.56 0.87 13.26
CA LEU A 185 -18.22 0.80 13.82
C LEU A 185 -18.04 -0.54 14.55
N ASP A 186 -17.57 -1.53 13.82
CA ASP A 186 -17.05 -2.80 14.35
C ASP A 186 -15.59 -2.93 13.92
N VAL A 187 -14.71 -3.41 14.79
CA VAL A 187 -13.34 -3.76 14.40
C VAL A 187 -13.22 -5.27 14.58
N SER A 188 -13.70 -6.00 13.58
CA SER A 188 -13.70 -7.46 13.58
C SER A 188 -12.28 -8.02 13.73
N ASP A 189 -12.16 -9.24 14.27
CA ASP A 189 -10.84 -9.88 14.44
C ASP A 189 -10.13 -10.20 13.13
N GLU A 190 -10.85 -10.18 12.00
CA GLU A 190 -10.23 -10.23 10.68
C GLU A 190 -9.57 -8.90 10.36
N PHE A 191 -10.31 -7.80 10.57
CA PHE A 191 -9.79 -6.48 10.29
C PHE A 191 -8.62 -6.13 11.20
N LYS A 192 -8.66 -6.53 12.48
CA LYS A 192 -7.49 -6.43 13.38
C LYS A 192 -6.26 -7.13 12.80
N ARG A 193 -6.40 -8.38 12.31
CA ARG A 193 -5.29 -9.11 11.67
C ARG A 193 -4.74 -8.41 10.44
N VAL A 194 -5.64 -7.88 9.60
CA VAL A 194 -5.25 -7.10 8.42
C VAL A 194 -4.48 -5.85 8.85
N ILE A 195 -4.98 -5.09 9.81
CA ILE A 195 -4.28 -3.91 10.35
C ILE A 195 -2.92 -4.31 10.97
N SER A 196 -2.85 -5.41 11.71
CA SER A 196 -1.58 -5.92 12.26
C SER A 196 -0.58 -6.32 11.17
N SER A 197 -1.03 -6.73 9.98
CA SER A 197 -0.15 -7.00 8.83
C SER A 197 0.45 -5.73 8.20
N LEU A 198 -0.06 -4.55 8.56
CA LEU A 198 0.48 -3.24 8.17
C LEU A 198 1.55 -2.72 9.12
N ARG A 199 1.95 -3.50 10.13
CA ARG A 199 2.95 -3.08 11.12
C ARG A 199 4.29 -2.73 10.44
N GLY A 200 4.89 -1.60 10.82
CA GLY A 200 6.09 -1.09 10.15
C GLY A 200 5.78 -0.17 8.97
N HIS A 201 4.50 0.06 8.70
CA HIS A 201 3.98 1.00 7.70
C HIS A 201 3.04 2.02 8.34
N ASP A 202 3.15 2.23 9.65
CA ASP A 202 2.25 3.07 10.44
C ASP A 202 2.28 4.55 9.99
N ASP A 203 3.45 5.04 9.57
CA ASP A 203 3.68 6.41 9.11
C ASP A 203 2.84 6.81 7.87
N LYS A 204 2.51 5.83 7.03
CA LYS A 204 1.69 6.01 5.83
C LYS A 204 0.22 5.65 6.03
N ILE A 205 -0.22 5.28 7.22
CA ILE A 205 -1.62 5.02 7.46
C ILE A 205 -2.35 6.36 7.72
N ARG A 206 -3.56 6.50 7.18
CA ARG A 206 -4.51 7.57 7.54
C ARG A 206 -5.87 6.96 7.74
N VAL A 207 -6.61 7.46 8.72
CA VAL A 207 -7.94 6.94 9.04
C VAL A 207 -8.98 7.86 8.44
N VAL A 208 -10.01 7.30 7.82
CA VAL A 208 -11.13 8.04 7.26
C VAL A 208 -12.42 7.53 7.88
N LEU A 209 -13.08 8.37 8.68
CA LEU A 209 -14.43 8.17 9.19
C LEU A 209 -15.42 8.68 8.14
N ASN A 210 -15.82 7.79 7.24
CA ASN A 210 -16.71 8.09 6.12
C ASN A 210 -18.17 8.00 6.55
N LYS A 211 -19.09 8.70 5.86
CA LYS A 211 -20.52 8.76 6.19
C LYS A 211 -20.82 9.38 7.56
N ALA A 212 -19.98 10.31 8.01
CA ALA A 212 -20.17 11.02 9.28
C ALA A 212 -21.48 11.83 9.35
N ASP A 213 -22.10 12.12 8.20
CA ASP A 213 -23.41 12.76 8.06
C ASP A 213 -24.59 11.88 8.51
N GLN A 214 -24.38 10.58 8.70
CA GLN A 214 -25.42 9.62 9.09
C GLN A 214 -25.60 9.47 10.60
N VAL A 215 -24.75 10.13 11.40
CA VAL A 215 -24.77 10.06 12.87
C VAL A 215 -24.83 11.46 13.45
N ASP A 216 -25.43 11.60 14.63
CA ASP A 216 -25.44 12.87 15.33
C ASP A 216 -24.03 13.22 15.88
N THR A 217 -23.82 14.48 16.27
CA THR A 217 -22.51 14.94 16.77
C THR A 217 -22.08 14.18 18.04
N GLN A 218 -23.01 13.83 18.93
CA GLN A 218 -22.68 13.13 20.17
C GLN A 218 -22.24 11.67 19.92
N GLN A 219 -22.96 10.96 19.06
CA GLN A 219 -22.61 9.61 18.62
C GLN A 219 -21.31 9.63 17.84
N LEU A 220 -21.09 10.62 16.97
CA LEU A 220 -19.83 10.78 16.23
C LEU A 220 -18.64 10.88 17.18
N MET A 221 -18.72 11.69 18.25
CA MET A 221 -17.66 11.80 19.25
C MET A 221 -17.42 10.49 20.01
N ARG A 222 -18.48 9.75 20.34
CA ARG A 222 -18.37 8.43 21.00
C ARG A 222 -17.71 7.40 20.08
N VAL A 223 -18.12 7.37 18.82
CA VAL A 223 -17.56 6.49 17.78
C VAL A 223 -16.11 6.83 17.52
N TYR A 224 -15.77 8.12 17.42
CA TYR A 224 -14.39 8.58 17.27
C TYR A 224 -13.51 8.10 18.44
N GLY A 225 -13.96 8.28 19.69
CA GLY A 225 -13.25 7.80 20.87
C GLY A 225 -13.07 6.28 20.88
N ALA A 226 -14.11 5.52 20.54
CA ALA A 226 -14.06 4.07 20.44
C ALA A 226 -13.10 3.58 19.34
N LEU A 227 -13.09 4.24 18.18
CA LEU A 227 -12.19 3.95 17.07
C LEU A 227 -10.73 4.16 17.48
N MET A 228 -10.41 5.32 18.06
CA MET A 228 -9.05 5.63 18.49
C MET A 228 -8.55 4.67 19.57
N TRP A 229 -9.42 4.31 20.52
CA TRP A 229 -9.10 3.30 21.53
C TRP A 229 -8.81 1.93 20.91
N SER A 230 -9.62 1.50 19.93
CA SER A 230 -9.43 0.23 19.22
C SER A 230 -8.15 0.22 18.40
N LEU A 231 -7.91 1.27 17.61
CA LEU A 231 -6.70 1.42 16.79
C LEU A 231 -5.43 1.49 17.64
N GLY A 232 -5.45 2.20 18.77
CA GLY A 232 -4.31 2.27 19.69
C GLY A 232 -3.90 0.89 20.21
N LYS A 233 -4.86 0.00 20.48
CA LYS A 233 -4.57 -1.39 20.89
C LYS A 233 -4.00 -2.26 19.77
N VAL A 234 -4.41 -2.02 18.52
CA VAL A 234 -4.05 -2.89 17.38
C VAL A 234 -2.74 -2.46 16.73
N LEU A 235 -2.53 -1.16 16.52
CA LEU A 235 -1.32 -0.61 15.91
C LEU A 235 -0.14 -0.63 16.89
N ASN A 236 -0.40 -0.50 18.19
CA ASN A 236 0.63 -0.50 19.23
C ASN A 236 1.77 0.50 18.95
N THR A 237 1.40 1.67 18.42
CA THR A 237 2.30 2.81 18.20
C THR A 237 1.97 3.91 19.21
N PRO A 238 2.96 4.62 19.76
CA PRO A 238 2.72 5.78 20.61
C PRO A 238 2.16 6.98 19.84
N GLU A 239 2.27 6.98 18.50
CA GLU A 239 1.84 8.10 17.66
C GLU A 239 0.34 8.03 17.35
N VAL A 240 -0.32 9.18 17.45
CA VAL A 240 -1.75 9.29 17.17
C VAL A 240 -1.96 9.45 15.66
N MET A 241 -2.70 8.52 15.07
CA MET A 241 -3.05 8.54 13.66
C MET A 241 -3.95 9.73 13.31
N ARG A 242 -3.67 10.43 12.20
CA ARG A 242 -4.58 11.45 11.66
C ARG A 242 -5.87 10.77 11.17
N VAL A 243 -6.99 11.26 11.68
CA VAL A 243 -8.34 10.86 11.29
C VAL A 243 -9.00 11.99 10.51
N TYR A 244 -9.54 11.67 9.34
CA TYR A 244 -10.38 12.55 8.53
C TYR A 244 -11.84 12.19 8.74
N ILE A 245 -12.68 13.18 9.03
CA ILE A 245 -14.09 12.97 9.32
C ILE A 245 -14.93 13.65 8.24
N GLY A 246 -15.80 12.89 7.56
CA GLY A 246 -16.65 13.48 6.55
C GLY A 246 -17.54 12.48 5.83
N SER A 247 -18.17 12.95 4.75
CA SER A 247 -18.95 12.11 3.84
C SER A 247 -18.39 12.24 2.43
N PHE A 248 -17.75 11.18 1.94
CA PHE A 248 -17.06 11.17 0.65
C PHE A 248 -17.94 10.51 -0.40
N ASN A 249 -19.06 11.16 -0.70
CA ASN A 249 -20.00 10.73 -1.73
C ASN A 249 -20.44 11.94 -2.58
N ASP A 250 -21.13 11.68 -3.69
CA ASP A 250 -21.58 12.74 -4.60
C ASP A 250 -22.89 13.41 -4.14
N LYS A 251 -23.45 13.00 -2.99
CA LYS A 251 -24.67 13.60 -2.46
C LYS A 251 -24.30 14.81 -1.61
N PRO A 252 -25.06 15.91 -1.70
CA PRO A 252 -24.84 17.05 -0.82
C PRO A 252 -25.07 16.62 0.64
N VAL A 253 -24.17 17.05 1.53
CA VAL A 253 -24.32 16.85 2.97
C VAL A 253 -25.61 17.56 3.41
N SER A 254 -26.53 16.82 4.03
CA SER A 254 -27.79 17.40 4.52
C SER A 254 -27.51 18.35 5.68
N GLU A 255 -27.66 19.67 5.45
CA GLU A 255 -27.49 20.71 6.47
C GLU A 255 -28.38 20.48 7.70
N ASN A 256 -29.54 19.85 7.50
CA ASN A 256 -30.51 19.56 8.56
C ASN A 256 -30.03 18.50 9.57
N ALA A 257 -29.10 17.61 9.19
CA ALA A 257 -28.67 16.49 10.03
C ALA A 257 -27.45 16.82 10.91
N VAL A 258 -26.56 17.69 10.44
CA VAL A 258 -25.25 17.93 11.06
C VAL A 258 -25.10 19.38 11.59
N GLY A 259 -26.01 20.28 11.18
CA GLY A 259 -25.92 21.70 11.48
C GLY A 259 -24.76 22.41 10.74
N PRO A 260 -24.69 23.75 10.84
CA PRO A 260 -23.70 24.55 10.09
C PRO A 260 -22.25 24.25 10.51
N LEU A 261 -22.01 24.02 11.80
CA LEU A 261 -20.67 23.73 12.34
C LEU A 261 -20.13 22.38 11.84
N GLY A 262 -21.00 21.38 11.68
CA GLY A 262 -20.61 20.07 11.19
C GLY A 262 -20.29 20.06 9.69
N LYS A 263 -21.02 20.85 8.90
CA LYS A 263 -20.74 21.03 7.47
C LYS A 263 -19.36 21.66 7.25
N GLU A 264 -19.06 22.75 7.97
CA GLU A 264 -17.75 23.41 7.88
C GLU A 264 -16.61 22.47 8.29
N LEU A 265 -16.81 21.68 9.35
CA LEU A 265 -15.84 20.67 9.79
C LEU A 265 -15.58 19.63 8.68
N PHE A 266 -16.63 19.07 8.08
CA PHE A 266 -16.49 18.03 7.04
C PHE A 266 -15.83 18.57 5.78
N GLU A 267 -16.19 19.79 5.34
CA GLU A 267 -15.56 20.44 4.18
C GLU A 267 -14.08 20.71 4.43
N LYS A 268 -13.74 21.17 5.65
CA LYS A 268 -12.35 21.40 6.04
C LYS A 268 -11.54 20.10 6.08
N GLU A 269 -12.06 19.06 6.72
CA GLU A 269 -11.40 17.73 6.78
C GLU A 269 -11.25 17.09 5.39
N GLN A 270 -12.23 17.28 4.51
CA GLN A 270 -12.14 16.86 3.12
C GLN A 270 -11.04 17.63 2.35
N SER A 271 -10.94 18.95 2.58
CA SER A 271 -9.90 19.78 1.98
C SER A 271 -8.51 19.37 2.46
N ASP A 272 -8.36 19.10 3.77
CA ASP A 272 -7.11 18.61 4.36
C ASP A 272 -6.70 17.26 3.76
N LEU A 273 -7.65 16.33 3.57
CA LEU A 273 -7.39 15.05 2.93
C LEU A 273 -6.95 15.22 1.47
N LEU A 274 -7.63 16.09 0.71
CA LEU A 274 -7.25 16.39 -0.67
C LEU A 274 -5.86 17.04 -0.76
N SER A 275 -5.50 17.89 0.20
CA SER A 275 -4.15 18.45 0.30
C SER A 275 -3.11 17.36 0.55
N ASP A 276 -3.36 16.45 1.50
CA ASP A 276 -2.43 15.34 1.78
C ASP A 276 -2.27 14.44 0.56
N LEU A 277 -3.36 14.15 -0.18
CA LEU A 277 -3.32 13.39 -1.43
C LEU A 277 -2.50 14.07 -2.54
N LYS A 278 -2.60 15.40 -2.66
CA LYS A 278 -1.81 16.19 -3.64
C LYS A 278 -0.33 16.19 -3.32
N ASP A 279 0.03 16.10 -2.04
CA ASP A 279 1.43 16.09 -1.59
C ASP A 279 2.08 14.70 -1.72
N ILE A 280 1.30 13.63 -1.98
CA ILE A 280 1.82 12.26 -2.07
C ILE A 280 2.97 12.13 -3.06
N PRO A 281 2.91 12.62 -4.32
CA PRO A 281 4.00 12.42 -5.27
C PRO A 281 5.32 13.01 -4.80
N LYS A 282 5.27 14.14 -4.09
CA LYS A 282 6.45 14.75 -3.48
C LYS A 282 6.99 13.89 -2.33
N LYS A 283 6.12 13.49 -1.40
CA LYS A 283 6.49 12.61 -0.27
C LYS A 283 7.00 11.24 -0.73
N ALA A 284 6.45 10.70 -1.81
CA ALA A 284 6.87 9.44 -2.39
C ALA A 284 8.30 9.53 -2.96
N CYS A 285 8.69 10.67 -3.53
CA CYS A 285 10.06 10.88 -3.98
C CYS A 285 11.05 10.84 -2.80
N ASP A 286 10.77 11.59 -1.73
CA ASP A 286 11.60 11.59 -0.52
C ASP A 286 11.68 10.20 0.12
N ARG A 287 10.54 9.50 0.21
CA ARG A 287 10.48 8.15 0.75
C ARG A 287 11.28 7.17 -0.11
N ARG A 288 11.21 7.26 -1.45
CA ARG A 288 12.02 6.39 -2.34
C ARG A 288 13.50 6.54 -2.08
N VAL A 289 14.00 7.75 -1.89
CA VAL A 289 15.41 7.99 -1.55
C VAL A 289 15.75 7.36 -0.21
N SER A 290 14.90 7.55 0.80
CA SER A 290 15.10 6.96 2.14
C SER A 290 15.07 5.43 2.10
N THR A 291 14.06 4.82 1.46
CA THR A 291 13.94 3.37 1.28
C THR A 291 15.14 2.82 0.52
N PHE A 292 15.58 3.51 -0.54
CA PHE A 292 16.77 3.11 -1.30
C PHE A 292 18.03 3.14 -0.44
N SER A 293 18.18 4.11 0.46
CA SER A 293 19.31 4.18 1.39
C SER A 293 19.32 3.04 2.40
N VAL A 294 18.14 2.66 2.93
CA VAL A 294 17.99 1.50 3.83
C VAL A 294 18.34 0.22 3.08
N PHE A 295 17.76 0.03 1.90
CA PHE A 295 18.00 -1.11 1.03
C PHE A 295 19.49 -1.25 0.67
N PHE A 296 20.15 -0.15 0.29
CA PHE A 296 21.58 -0.12 0.02
C PHE A 296 22.40 -0.60 1.23
N SER A 297 22.00 -0.19 2.43
CA SER A 297 22.67 -0.61 3.67
C SER A 297 22.44 -2.09 3.99
N GLU A 298 21.28 -2.66 3.63
CA GLU A 298 20.99 -4.09 3.82
C GLU A 298 21.80 -4.98 2.88
N VAL A 299 21.91 -4.61 1.60
CA VAL A 299 22.75 -5.32 0.63
C VAL A 299 24.19 -5.37 1.11
N LEU A 300 24.78 -4.23 1.51
CA LEU A 300 26.16 -4.21 2.00
C LEU A 300 26.38 -5.06 3.25
N LYS A 301 25.42 -5.09 4.19
CA LYS A 301 25.50 -5.94 5.38
C LYS A 301 25.49 -7.41 5.00
N HIS A 302 24.59 -7.80 4.10
CA HIS A 302 24.47 -9.17 3.61
C HIS A 302 25.77 -9.63 2.93
N ASP A 303 26.34 -8.79 2.07
CA ASP A 303 27.59 -9.07 1.36
C ASP A 303 28.76 -9.28 2.33
N LEU A 304 28.91 -8.39 3.32
CA LEU A 304 29.95 -8.50 4.36
C LEU A 304 29.83 -9.80 5.16
N VAL A 305 28.60 -10.20 5.53
CA VAL A 305 28.35 -11.43 6.29
C VAL A 305 28.72 -12.67 5.46
N LEU A 306 28.32 -12.72 4.19
CA LEU A 306 28.65 -13.83 3.31
C LEU A 306 30.14 -13.90 3.01
N GLU A 307 30.79 -12.77 2.75
CA GLU A 307 32.24 -12.71 2.52
C GLU A 307 33.00 -13.23 3.75
N TYR A 308 32.62 -12.80 4.95
CA TYR A 308 33.22 -13.29 6.19
C TYR A 308 33.00 -14.79 6.39
N PHE A 309 31.80 -15.30 6.08
CA PHE A 309 31.49 -16.72 6.15
C PHE A 309 32.33 -17.54 5.16
N ILE A 310 32.45 -17.08 3.90
CA ILE A 310 33.27 -17.73 2.87
C ILE A 310 34.74 -17.79 3.32
N ILE A 311 35.29 -16.68 3.82
CA ILE A 311 36.67 -16.61 4.33
C ILE A 311 36.85 -17.57 5.51
N ALA A 312 35.92 -17.58 6.47
CA ALA A 312 35.99 -18.46 7.63
C ALA A 312 35.96 -19.96 7.23
N VAL A 313 35.08 -20.34 6.30
CA VAL A 313 35.00 -21.70 5.78
C VAL A 313 36.30 -22.08 5.04
N GLN A 314 36.79 -21.22 4.16
CA GLN A 314 38.05 -21.48 3.43
C GLN A 314 39.23 -21.63 4.38
N THR A 315 39.36 -20.77 5.39
CA THR A 315 40.45 -20.83 6.37
C THR A 315 40.39 -22.10 7.22
N THR A 316 39.18 -22.53 7.59
CA THR A 316 38.97 -23.76 8.38
C THR A 316 39.17 -25.04 7.56
N CYS A 317 38.80 -25.02 6.28
CA CYS A 317 38.95 -26.16 5.36
C CYS A 317 40.36 -26.29 4.76
N LEU A 318 41.10 -25.19 4.59
CA LEU A 318 42.48 -25.20 4.05
C LEU A 318 43.54 -25.46 5.14
N HIS A 319 43.21 -25.25 6.42
CA HIS A 319 44.05 -25.64 7.56
C HIS A 319 43.25 -26.48 8.56
N PRO A 320 42.99 -27.77 8.27
CA PRO A 320 42.52 -28.68 9.31
C PRO A 320 43.60 -28.75 10.39
N ARG A 321 43.28 -28.32 11.63
CA ARG A 321 44.15 -28.61 12.77
C ARG A 321 44.35 -30.12 12.81
N PRO A 322 45.59 -30.64 12.90
CA PRO A 322 45.78 -32.06 13.10
C PRO A 322 45.10 -32.46 14.40
N LEU A 323 44.22 -33.46 14.33
CA LEU A 323 43.71 -34.21 15.47
C LEU A 323 44.88 -34.99 16.10
N SER A 324 45.75 -34.28 16.81
CA SER A 324 46.82 -34.88 17.63
C SER A 324 46.98 -34.07 18.90
N SER A 325 45.92 -34.01 19.70
CA SER A 325 45.95 -33.73 21.14
C SER A 325 44.55 -33.97 21.72
N ILE A 326 44.17 -35.25 21.79
CA ILE A 326 43.31 -35.81 22.84
C ILE A 326 44.19 -36.83 23.56
#